data_AF-A0A024G6K8-F1
#
_entry.id   AF-A0A024G6K8-F1
#
_cell.length_a   1.000
_cell.length_b   1.000
_cell.length_c   1.000
_cell.angle_alpha   90.00
_cell.angle_beta   90.00
_cell.angle_gamma   90.00
#
_symmetry.space_group_name_H-M   'P 1'
#
loop_
_entity.id
_entity.type
_entity.pdbx_description
1 polymer ?
#
loop_
_entity_poly.entity_id
_entity_poly.type
_entity_poly.pdbx_seq_one_letter_code
_entity_poly.pdbx_strand_id
1 'polypeptide(L)'
;MYALNGFGARVSWWFILKLPAHIHRSENVSSERTPCTCSSPICRSAIDNVEDRAQGLCYLYADSDNPNLQYFQTLGYDCLGQGGNDPLSQTLRQMNTSVSYKDRFWAYFSDQYDRLSTVFSDAACEQSSRFSAHAKGAVAFDARKGGFYLQTSTPNYPDPSDLHSFIRLGCQKDNNVLYSQHLMAISLDQDEIDTLGNALQAARLCSANYYDTRNQDMKERIVSSSFRQAFQDPTSEFNANVQMMGRALLDPTLESIPQSREAFLKLKQPGASKSPRDINDNFVYQYFPNGEVPLLSRFGKEALDDDQWTIQLIVKSPNAEVPPWAIVAQVLDKDLSVATWWDENVGIPTICANDQYKLTRFEFCLNDGAHGVVLNANGTAPHNIENLVEAKWTIDSTKNGTVHWHLVGGRQKDGNHAKWGLTTSRFPTAASDTRVIFGDLNMEGYPCSTTCHGSQAGRGGSFFILSESALHQSLVHLVSKACKCTGVVDSYADNTTRIFEQARMCQHGCVKKVAQRLTATLLPRLSSEARSFWNDTQQ
;
A
#
# COMPACT_ATOMS: atom_id res chain seq x y z
N MET A 1 -19.82 -8.04 -6.70
CA MET A 1 -18.77 -8.99 -6.21
C MET A 1 -18.34 -8.52 -4.81
N TYR A 2 -17.49 -9.27 -4.10
CA TYR A 2 -17.02 -8.88 -2.75
C TYR A 2 -15.56 -9.30 -2.54
N ALA A 3 -14.86 -8.67 -1.60
CA ALA A 3 -13.72 -9.28 -0.95
C ALA A 3 -14.20 -10.52 -0.17
N LEU A 4 -13.48 -11.64 -0.31
CA LEU A 4 -13.85 -12.91 0.32
C LEU A 4 -12.76 -13.39 1.29
N ASN A 5 -13.17 -13.95 2.42
CA ASN A 5 -12.26 -14.64 3.34
C ASN A 5 -11.82 -16.01 2.81
N GLY A 6 -11.02 -16.76 3.58
CA GLY A 6 -10.45 -18.04 3.14
C GLY A 6 -11.49 -19.10 2.75
N PHE A 7 -12.66 -19.10 3.38
CA PHE A 7 -13.75 -20.03 3.06
C PHE A 7 -14.75 -19.48 2.02
N GLY A 8 -14.46 -18.32 1.43
CA GLY A 8 -15.32 -17.70 0.42
C GLY A 8 -16.52 -16.93 1.00
N ALA A 9 -16.55 -16.68 2.31
CA ALA A 9 -17.55 -15.80 2.91
C ALA A 9 -17.23 -14.34 2.58
N ARG A 10 -18.26 -13.53 2.41
CA ARG A 10 -18.14 -12.10 2.05
C ARG A 10 -17.70 -11.30 3.26
N VAL A 11 -16.76 -10.39 3.07
CA VAL A 11 -16.28 -9.46 4.10
C VAL A 11 -16.23 -8.03 3.55
N SER A 12 -16.35 -7.03 4.41
CA SER A 12 -16.24 -5.62 4.01
C SER A 12 -14.81 -5.27 3.61
N TRP A 13 -13.83 -5.87 4.29
CA TRP A 13 -12.42 -5.79 3.99
C TRP A 13 -11.69 -7.02 4.53
N TRP A 14 -10.52 -7.30 3.97
CA TRP A 14 -9.53 -8.17 4.60
C TRP A 14 -8.13 -7.64 4.39
N PHE A 15 -7.23 -7.97 5.32
CA PHE A 15 -5.82 -7.65 5.28
C PHE A 15 -4.97 -8.90 5.49
N ILE A 16 -3.89 -9.00 4.73
CA ILE A 16 -2.91 -10.08 4.81
C ILE A 16 -1.52 -9.47 4.97
N LEU A 17 -0.79 -9.91 6.01
CA LEU A 17 0.64 -9.71 6.11
C LEU A 17 1.35 -11.03 5.84
N LYS A 18 1.95 -11.16 4.66
CA LYS A 18 2.69 -12.34 4.23
C LYS A 18 4.05 -12.36 4.91
N LEU A 19 4.41 -13.49 5.52
CA LEU A 19 5.73 -13.69 6.12
C LEU A 19 6.79 -13.84 5.00
N PRO A 20 8.04 -13.45 5.25
CA PRO A 20 9.15 -13.78 4.37
C PRO A 20 9.42 -15.30 4.38
N ALA A 21 10.22 -15.78 3.43
CA ALA A 21 10.64 -17.18 3.35
C ALA A 21 11.72 -17.54 4.38
N HIS A 22 12.39 -16.55 4.94
CA HIS A 22 13.32 -16.71 6.05
C HIS A 22 12.95 -15.77 7.20
N ILE A 23 13.29 -16.18 8.42
CA ILE A 23 13.11 -15.45 9.67
C ILE A 23 14.38 -15.55 10.51
N HIS A 24 14.43 -14.85 11.63
CA HIS A 24 15.43 -15.07 12.68
C HIS A 24 14.76 -15.25 14.04
N ARG A 25 15.43 -15.95 14.97
CA ARG A 25 14.92 -16.17 16.34
C ARG A 25 15.45 -15.16 17.36
N SER A 26 16.50 -14.44 17.00
CA SER A 26 17.05 -13.30 17.74
C SER A 26 17.95 -12.49 16.82
N GLU A 27 18.21 -11.22 17.18
CA GLU A 27 18.96 -10.26 16.35
C GLU A 27 20.35 -10.76 15.91
N ASN A 28 20.97 -11.69 16.65
CA ASN A 28 22.34 -12.16 16.41
C ASN A 28 22.42 -13.55 15.75
N VAL A 29 21.28 -14.15 15.37
CA VAL A 29 21.24 -15.47 14.76
C VAL A 29 21.03 -15.36 13.25
N SER A 30 21.77 -16.15 12.48
CA SER A 30 21.61 -16.23 11.03
C SER A 30 20.17 -16.58 10.66
N SER A 31 19.66 -15.96 9.59
CA SER A 31 18.30 -16.26 9.10
C SER A 31 18.11 -17.76 8.84
N GLU A 32 17.02 -18.33 9.31
CA GLU A 32 16.57 -19.70 9.02
C GLU A 32 15.29 -19.68 8.18
N ARG A 33 14.91 -20.81 7.58
CA ARG A 33 13.64 -20.90 6.84
C ARG A 33 12.47 -20.67 7.78
N THR A 34 11.49 -19.89 7.34
CA THR A 34 10.21 -19.74 8.03
C THR A 34 9.62 -21.13 8.27
N PRO A 35 9.10 -21.47 9.46
CA PRO A 35 8.54 -22.79 9.75
C PRO A 35 7.14 -22.92 9.11
N CYS A 36 7.09 -22.84 7.78
CA CYS A 36 5.86 -22.85 7.01
C CYS A 36 5.59 -24.27 6.48
N THR A 37 4.42 -24.82 6.77
CA THR A 37 4.05 -26.18 6.31
C THR A 37 3.40 -26.19 4.92
N CYS A 38 3.64 -25.14 4.13
CA CYS A 38 3.09 -25.03 2.79
C CYS A 38 3.79 -25.96 1.80
N SER A 39 3.02 -26.49 0.86
CA SER A 39 3.58 -27.20 -0.29
C SER A 39 4.12 -26.21 -1.32
N SER A 40 5.15 -26.61 -2.07
CA SER A 40 5.69 -25.84 -3.17
C SER A 40 4.61 -25.50 -4.21
N PRO A 41 4.59 -24.27 -4.76
CA PRO A 41 3.69 -23.92 -5.85
C PRO A 41 3.83 -24.88 -7.03
N ILE A 42 2.70 -25.37 -7.56
CA ILE A 42 2.69 -26.18 -8.78
C ILE A 42 2.63 -25.24 -9.97
N CYS A 43 3.80 -24.98 -10.55
CA CYS A 43 3.96 -24.07 -11.69
C CYS A 43 4.00 -24.83 -13.01
N ARG A 44 3.42 -24.26 -14.07
CA ARG A 44 3.44 -24.85 -15.42
C ARG A 44 4.79 -24.70 -16.11
N SER A 45 5.51 -23.61 -15.82
CA SER A 45 6.86 -23.36 -16.28
C SER A 45 7.87 -23.82 -15.23
N ALA A 46 9.10 -24.12 -15.68
CA ALA A 46 10.23 -24.34 -14.77
C ALA A 46 10.54 -23.03 -14.03
N ILE A 47 10.47 -23.09 -12.70
CA ILE A 47 10.71 -21.95 -11.81
C ILE A 47 11.81 -22.33 -10.82
N ASP A 48 12.81 -21.47 -10.72
CA ASP A 48 13.95 -21.69 -9.82
C ASP A 48 13.52 -21.60 -8.34
N ASN A 49 14.15 -22.44 -7.51
CA ASN A 49 14.01 -22.49 -6.06
C ASN A 49 12.56 -22.58 -5.57
N VAL A 50 11.71 -23.34 -6.26
CA VAL A 50 10.28 -23.47 -5.94
C VAL A 50 10.02 -23.95 -4.51
N GLU A 51 10.94 -24.72 -3.92
CA GLU A 51 10.87 -25.17 -2.52
C GLU A 51 10.99 -24.02 -1.51
N ASP A 52 11.90 -23.07 -1.74
CA ASP A 52 12.05 -21.89 -0.87
C ASP A 52 10.82 -20.97 -0.98
N ARG A 53 10.15 -20.96 -2.14
CA ARG A 53 8.93 -20.17 -2.35
C ARG A 53 7.79 -20.64 -1.46
N ALA A 54 7.71 -21.94 -1.15
CA ALA A 54 6.72 -22.48 -0.23
C ALA A 54 6.79 -21.80 1.14
N GLN A 55 8.00 -21.47 1.60
CA GLN A 55 8.22 -20.87 2.92
C GLN A 55 7.70 -19.43 3.01
N GLY A 56 7.60 -18.75 1.87
CA GLY A 56 7.06 -17.39 1.77
C GLY A 56 5.54 -17.34 1.59
N LEU A 57 4.79 -18.44 1.75
CA LEU A 57 3.34 -18.48 1.56
C LEU A 57 2.54 -18.44 2.87
N CYS A 58 3.21 -18.45 4.01
CA CYS A 58 2.58 -18.27 5.31
C CYS A 58 2.22 -16.81 5.56
N TYR A 59 1.14 -16.56 6.29
CA TYR A 59 0.63 -15.20 6.50
C TYR A 59 -0.15 -15.03 7.80
N LEU A 60 -0.23 -13.76 8.22
CA LEU A 60 -1.20 -13.28 9.19
C LEU A 60 -2.41 -12.71 8.45
N TYR A 61 -3.59 -12.86 9.03
CA TYR A 61 -4.86 -12.48 8.45
C TYR A 61 -5.75 -11.75 9.46
N ALA A 62 -6.47 -10.74 8.97
CA ALA A 62 -7.59 -10.10 9.66
C ALA A 62 -8.66 -9.70 8.63
N ASP A 63 -9.92 -9.62 9.05
CA ASP A 63 -11.04 -9.14 8.24
C ASP A 63 -12.05 -8.34 9.06
N SER A 64 -13.10 -7.86 8.39
CA SER A 64 -14.18 -7.09 9.05
C SER A 64 -14.93 -7.85 10.14
N ASP A 65 -14.90 -9.19 10.12
CA ASP A 65 -15.61 -10.02 11.08
C ASP A 65 -14.68 -10.46 12.23
N ASN A 66 -13.38 -10.53 11.94
CA ASN A 66 -12.29 -10.94 12.83
C ASN A 66 -11.11 -9.96 12.67
N PRO A 67 -11.20 -8.75 13.26
CA PRO A 67 -10.25 -7.67 12.97
C PRO A 67 -8.89 -7.81 13.66
N ASN A 68 -8.70 -8.83 14.51
CA ASN A 68 -7.39 -9.12 15.11
C ASN A 68 -6.55 -9.96 14.15
N LEU A 69 -5.25 -9.65 14.05
CA LEU A 69 -4.34 -10.50 13.28
C LEU A 69 -4.28 -11.89 13.89
N GLN A 70 -4.40 -12.90 13.04
CA GLN A 70 -4.29 -14.30 13.41
C GLN A 70 -3.46 -15.04 12.38
N TYR A 71 -2.74 -16.07 12.82
CA TYR A 71 -2.00 -16.94 11.92
C TYR A 71 -2.97 -17.79 11.09
N PHE A 72 -2.76 -17.85 9.77
CA PHE A 72 -3.73 -18.45 8.84
C PHE A 72 -4.13 -19.90 9.17
N GLN A 73 -3.20 -20.72 9.71
CA GLN A 73 -3.50 -22.10 10.06
C GLN A 73 -4.44 -22.22 11.25
N THR A 74 -4.38 -21.28 12.21
CA THR A 74 -5.30 -21.23 13.34
C THR A 74 -6.73 -20.98 12.87
N LEU A 75 -6.90 -20.30 11.74
CA LEU A 75 -8.18 -20.06 11.07
C LEU A 75 -8.63 -21.23 10.18
N GLY A 76 -7.77 -22.24 9.97
CA GLY A 76 -8.02 -23.35 9.05
C GLY A 76 -7.91 -22.97 7.57
N TYR A 77 -7.18 -21.90 7.24
CA TYR A 77 -6.98 -21.47 5.86
C TYR A 77 -5.82 -22.20 5.18
N ASP A 78 -5.89 -22.24 3.85
CA ASP A 78 -4.82 -22.76 3.00
C ASP A 78 -3.70 -21.72 2.79
N CYS A 79 -2.59 -22.21 2.25
CA CYS A 79 -1.44 -21.40 1.84
C CYS A 79 -1.82 -20.33 0.81
N LEU A 80 -1.23 -19.14 0.97
CA LEU A 80 -1.62 -17.97 0.21
C LEU A 80 -1.51 -18.15 -1.31
N GLY A 81 -2.57 -17.81 -2.03
CA GLY A 81 -2.56 -17.71 -3.48
C GLY A 81 -2.31 -19.03 -4.20
N GLN A 82 -2.64 -20.18 -3.60
CA GLN A 82 -2.43 -21.49 -4.20
C GLN A 82 -3.66 -22.06 -4.93
N GLY A 83 -4.77 -21.32 -4.92
CA GLY A 83 -6.03 -21.78 -5.50
C GLY A 83 -6.88 -22.62 -4.54
N GLY A 84 -6.60 -22.57 -3.24
CA GLY A 84 -7.35 -23.27 -2.18
C GLY A 84 -8.32 -22.35 -1.42
N ASN A 85 -8.60 -22.71 -0.17
CA ASN A 85 -9.33 -21.94 0.82
C ASN A 85 -8.45 -20.83 1.43
N ASP A 86 -8.02 -19.89 0.60
CA ASP A 86 -7.29 -18.70 1.01
C ASP A 86 -7.97 -17.42 0.47
N PRO A 87 -7.95 -16.30 1.22
CA PRO A 87 -8.72 -15.10 0.87
C PRO A 87 -8.38 -14.51 -0.50
N LEU A 88 -7.11 -14.56 -0.87
CA LEU A 88 -6.61 -14.04 -2.15
C LEU A 88 -7.19 -14.84 -3.32
N SER A 89 -7.07 -16.18 -3.27
CA SER A 89 -7.60 -17.04 -4.34
C SER A 89 -9.13 -16.97 -4.40
N GLN A 90 -9.83 -16.95 -3.26
CA GLN A 90 -11.29 -16.81 -3.23
C GLN A 90 -11.73 -15.50 -3.89
N THR A 91 -11.09 -14.39 -3.52
CA THR A 91 -11.40 -13.06 -4.05
C THR A 91 -11.17 -13.00 -5.57
N LEU A 92 -9.98 -13.38 -6.04
CA LEU A 92 -9.61 -13.29 -7.46
C LEU A 92 -10.37 -14.27 -8.36
N ARG A 93 -10.74 -15.47 -7.88
CA ARG A 93 -11.50 -16.44 -8.69
C ARG A 93 -12.86 -15.92 -9.16
N GLN A 94 -13.44 -14.95 -8.47
CA GLN A 94 -14.70 -14.33 -8.93
C GLN A 94 -14.57 -13.71 -10.33
N MET A 95 -13.37 -13.30 -10.74
CA MET A 95 -13.09 -12.76 -12.08
C MET A 95 -13.24 -13.82 -13.19
N ASN A 96 -13.06 -15.10 -12.87
CA ASN A 96 -13.05 -16.21 -13.83
C ASN A 96 -14.34 -17.07 -13.82
N THR A 97 -15.35 -16.74 -13.00
CA THR A 97 -16.57 -17.57 -12.87
C THR A 97 -17.68 -17.16 -13.85
N SER A 98 -18.14 -18.12 -14.65
CA SER A 98 -18.76 -17.96 -15.99
C SER A 98 -20.26 -17.63 -16.08
N VAL A 99 -20.91 -17.08 -15.04
CA VAL A 99 -22.39 -17.17 -14.97
C VAL A 99 -23.15 -16.04 -15.68
N SER A 100 -22.50 -14.93 -16.05
CA SER A 100 -22.99 -13.97 -17.06
C SER A 100 -21.89 -12.97 -17.39
N TYR A 101 -21.27 -13.10 -18.57
CA TYR A 101 -20.12 -12.27 -18.97
C TYR A 101 -20.48 -10.80 -19.25
N LYS A 102 -21.75 -10.47 -19.48
CA LYS A 102 -22.15 -9.14 -19.95
C LYS A 102 -22.04 -8.06 -18.88
N ASP A 103 -22.22 -8.43 -17.60
CA ASP A 103 -22.32 -7.46 -16.52
C ASP A 103 -21.14 -7.46 -15.54
N ARG A 104 -20.09 -8.25 -15.82
CA ARG A 104 -18.88 -8.29 -14.99
C ARG A 104 -17.74 -7.57 -15.68
N PHE A 105 -17.16 -6.63 -14.95
CA PHE A 105 -16.04 -5.82 -15.38
C PHE A 105 -14.87 -6.10 -14.47
N TRP A 106 -13.71 -6.38 -15.05
CA TRP A 106 -12.50 -6.58 -14.28
C TRP A 106 -11.26 -6.12 -15.02
N ALA A 107 -10.25 -5.74 -14.24
CA ALA A 107 -8.93 -5.40 -14.72
C ALA A 107 -7.85 -5.69 -13.68
N TYR A 108 -6.66 -6.06 -14.16
CA TYR A 108 -5.41 -6.06 -13.41
C TYR A 108 -4.63 -4.79 -13.69
N PHE A 109 -3.85 -4.34 -12.71
CA PHE A 109 -2.89 -3.25 -12.87
C PHE A 109 -1.60 -3.64 -12.16
N SER A 110 -0.47 -3.28 -12.77
CA SER A 110 0.86 -3.43 -12.20
C SER A 110 1.81 -2.53 -12.95
N ASP A 111 2.74 -1.91 -12.24
CA ASP A 111 3.87 -1.22 -12.86
C ASP A 111 4.97 -2.17 -13.34
N GLN A 112 4.86 -3.46 -12.99
CA GLN A 112 5.89 -4.48 -13.23
C GLN A 112 5.24 -5.78 -13.71
N TYR A 113 5.38 -6.07 -15.01
CA TYR A 113 5.03 -7.33 -15.67
C TYR A 113 6.20 -7.91 -16.50
N ASP A 114 7.41 -7.43 -16.27
CA ASP A 114 8.63 -7.85 -16.96
C ASP A 114 9.13 -9.24 -16.53
N ARG A 115 8.61 -9.80 -15.43
CA ARG A 115 9.00 -11.13 -14.89
C ARG A 115 7.80 -12.05 -14.62
N LEU A 116 6.83 -12.02 -15.53
CA LEU A 116 5.68 -12.93 -15.54
C LEU A 116 6.06 -14.40 -15.80
N SER A 117 5.13 -15.32 -15.47
CA SER A 117 5.34 -16.76 -15.66
C SER A 117 5.45 -17.18 -17.13
N THR A 118 4.83 -16.44 -18.05
CA THR A 118 5.12 -16.48 -19.51
C THR A 118 5.70 -15.14 -19.98
N VAL A 119 6.48 -15.15 -21.07
CA VAL A 119 7.29 -13.99 -21.47
C VAL A 119 6.45 -12.96 -22.22
N PHE A 120 6.22 -11.82 -21.57
CA PHE A 120 6.05 -10.53 -22.24
C PHE A 120 7.33 -9.74 -21.99
N SER A 121 8.25 -9.72 -22.96
CA SER A 121 9.49 -8.93 -22.84
C SER A 121 9.15 -7.44 -22.70
N ASP A 122 9.88 -6.75 -21.83
CA ASP A 122 9.82 -5.29 -21.64
C ASP A 122 8.46 -4.74 -21.15
N ALA A 123 7.68 -5.54 -20.42
CA ALA A 123 6.38 -5.14 -19.86
C ALA A 123 6.50 -4.39 -18.51
N ALA A 124 7.45 -3.47 -18.37
CA ALA A 124 7.51 -2.53 -17.25
C ALA A 124 6.76 -1.25 -17.60
N CYS A 125 6.06 -0.68 -16.61
CA CYS A 125 5.46 0.63 -16.78
C CYS A 125 6.52 1.71 -16.88
N GLU A 126 6.27 2.67 -17.75
CA GLU A 126 7.10 3.85 -17.87
C GLU A 126 7.03 4.63 -16.56
N GLN A 127 8.06 5.41 -16.26
CA GLN A 127 8.08 6.28 -15.10
C GLN A 127 7.93 7.73 -15.58
N SER A 128 6.83 8.01 -16.29
CA SER A 128 6.51 9.33 -16.84
C SER A 128 5.39 10.02 -16.06
N SER A 129 5.18 11.31 -16.28
CA SER A 129 4.07 12.04 -15.65
C SER A 129 2.68 11.52 -16.04
N ARG A 130 2.57 10.75 -17.14
CA ARG A 130 1.31 10.17 -17.64
C ARG A 130 1.04 8.77 -17.10
N PHE A 131 2.08 7.95 -16.97
CA PHE A 131 2.01 6.60 -16.39
C PHE A 131 3.24 6.40 -15.53
N SER A 132 3.05 6.23 -14.23
CA SER A 132 4.15 6.11 -13.26
C SER A 132 3.75 5.50 -11.93
N ALA A 133 2.48 5.09 -11.76
CA ALA A 133 2.05 4.55 -10.48
C ALA A 133 2.98 3.43 -10.02
N HIS A 134 3.27 3.33 -8.73
CA HIS A 134 3.91 2.14 -8.16
C HIS A 134 2.89 1.17 -7.56
N ALA A 135 1.82 0.92 -8.31
CA ALA A 135 0.65 0.22 -7.82
C ALA A 135 0.50 -1.15 -8.46
N LYS A 136 -0.04 -2.12 -7.70
CA LYS A 136 -0.29 -3.47 -8.17
C LYS A 136 -1.57 -4.01 -7.56
N GLY A 137 -2.36 -4.75 -8.33
CA GLY A 137 -3.62 -5.25 -7.84
C GLY A 137 -4.64 -5.63 -8.90
N ALA A 138 -5.88 -5.69 -8.46
CA ALA A 138 -7.03 -6.03 -9.29
C ALA A 138 -8.27 -5.25 -8.87
N VAL A 139 -9.17 -5.03 -9.82
CA VAL A 139 -10.54 -4.58 -9.55
C VAL A 139 -11.49 -5.50 -10.28
N ALA A 140 -12.61 -5.85 -9.64
CA ALA A 140 -13.70 -6.55 -10.31
C ALA A 140 -15.05 -6.18 -9.72
N PHE A 141 -16.00 -5.83 -10.59
CA PHE A 141 -17.30 -5.31 -10.19
C PHE A 141 -18.40 -5.66 -11.18
N ASP A 142 -19.63 -5.52 -10.70
CA ASP A 142 -20.86 -5.56 -11.50
C ASP A 142 -21.44 -4.14 -11.47
N ALA A 143 -21.73 -3.55 -12.64
CA ALA A 143 -22.14 -2.13 -12.76
C ALA A 143 -23.45 -1.78 -12.02
N ARG A 144 -24.14 -2.74 -11.41
CA ARG A 144 -25.33 -2.52 -10.57
C ARG A 144 -25.12 -2.90 -9.11
N LYS A 145 -24.09 -3.70 -8.81
CA LYS A 145 -23.90 -4.31 -7.48
C LYS A 145 -22.54 -4.01 -6.88
N GLY A 146 -21.69 -3.25 -7.56
CA GLY A 146 -20.32 -3.02 -7.13
C GLY A 146 -19.49 -4.30 -7.08
N GLY A 147 -18.40 -4.24 -6.32
CA GLY A 147 -17.29 -5.16 -6.49
C GLY A 147 -16.28 -5.19 -5.36
N PHE A 148 -15.07 -5.60 -5.72
CA PHE A 148 -13.91 -5.47 -4.85
C PHE A 148 -12.79 -4.71 -5.55
N TYR A 149 -11.96 -4.09 -4.73
CA TYR A 149 -10.64 -3.60 -5.10
C TYR A 149 -9.59 -4.32 -4.25
N LEU A 150 -8.50 -4.77 -4.89
CA LEU A 150 -7.37 -5.47 -4.27
C LEU A 150 -6.11 -4.64 -4.50
N GLN A 151 -5.42 -4.28 -3.41
CA GLN A 151 -4.07 -3.74 -3.41
C GLN A 151 -3.07 -4.82 -2.98
N THR A 152 -1.92 -4.91 -3.64
CA THR A 152 -0.82 -5.79 -3.23
C THR A 152 0.53 -5.12 -3.42
N SER A 153 1.50 -5.44 -2.54
CA SER A 153 2.89 -5.03 -2.75
C SER A 153 3.71 -6.02 -3.57
N THR A 154 3.14 -7.16 -3.98
CA THR A 154 3.80 -8.24 -4.72
C THR A 154 4.04 -7.90 -6.20
N PRO A 155 5.29 -7.77 -6.67
CA PRO A 155 5.58 -7.57 -8.09
C PRO A 155 5.15 -8.75 -8.97
N ASN A 156 4.79 -8.43 -10.22
CA ASN A 156 4.35 -9.41 -11.22
C ASN A 156 3.10 -10.20 -10.79
N TYR A 157 2.30 -9.67 -9.85
CA TYR A 157 1.10 -10.31 -9.34
C TYR A 157 -0.04 -9.28 -9.13
N PRO A 158 -1.32 -9.61 -9.45
CA PRO A 158 -1.79 -10.85 -10.08
C PRO A 158 -1.17 -11.09 -11.46
N ASP A 159 -0.86 -12.36 -11.75
CA ASP A 159 -0.13 -12.75 -12.96
C ASP A 159 -1.12 -13.10 -14.10
N PRO A 160 -1.17 -12.30 -15.19
CA PRO A 160 -2.11 -12.44 -16.29
C PRO A 160 -1.62 -13.43 -17.38
N SER A 161 -0.58 -14.22 -17.12
CA SER A 161 0.04 -15.13 -18.10
C SER A 161 -0.88 -16.21 -18.67
N ASP A 162 -2.02 -16.48 -18.02
CA ASP A 162 -3.08 -17.36 -18.54
C ASP A 162 -4.45 -16.69 -18.41
N LEU A 163 -5.16 -16.57 -19.53
CA LEU A 163 -6.52 -16.02 -19.63
C LEU A 163 -7.57 -16.87 -18.92
N HIS A 164 -7.32 -18.18 -18.80
CA HIS A 164 -8.34 -19.14 -18.39
C HIS A 164 -8.04 -19.77 -17.04
N SER A 165 -6.92 -19.44 -16.41
CA SER A 165 -6.58 -19.99 -15.10
C SER A 165 -5.98 -18.96 -14.16
N PHE A 166 -6.26 -19.17 -12.88
CA PHE A 166 -5.60 -18.46 -11.81
C PHE A 166 -4.15 -18.93 -11.71
N ILE A 167 -3.20 -18.02 -11.96
CA ILE A 167 -1.78 -18.31 -11.76
C ILE A 167 -1.45 -18.20 -10.28
N ARG A 168 -0.84 -19.26 -9.75
CA ARG A 168 -0.50 -19.34 -8.33
C ARG A 168 0.57 -18.33 -7.96
N LEU A 169 0.45 -17.78 -6.75
CA LEU A 169 1.48 -16.95 -6.17
C LEU A 169 2.77 -17.77 -6.02
N GLY A 170 3.89 -17.20 -6.45
CA GLY A 170 5.18 -17.88 -6.46
C GLY A 170 5.48 -18.63 -7.77
N CYS A 171 4.62 -18.56 -8.79
CA CYS A 171 4.94 -19.06 -10.13
C CYS A 171 5.50 -18.00 -11.10
N GLN A 172 5.63 -16.76 -10.64
CA GLN A 172 6.28 -15.69 -11.40
C GLN A 172 7.77 -16.01 -11.55
N LYS A 173 8.43 -15.56 -12.63
CA LYS A 173 9.89 -15.77 -12.77
C LYS A 173 10.69 -15.05 -11.69
N ASP A 174 10.13 -13.96 -11.17
CA ASP A 174 10.65 -13.26 -10.02
C ASP A 174 10.60 -14.10 -8.74
N ASN A 175 11.45 -13.79 -7.76
CA ASN A 175 11.50 -14.44 -6.45
C ASN A 175 10.89 -13.58 -5.34
N ASN A 176 10.12 -12.53 -5.65
CA ASN A 176 9.60 -11.62 -4.64
C ASN A 176 8.68 -12.26 -3.59
N VAL A 177 8.12 -13.43 -3.88
CA VAL A 177 7.38 -14.23 -2.88
C VAL A 177 8.25 -14.61 -1.67
N LEU A 178 9.57 -14.51 -1.77
CA LEU A 178 10.50 -14.75 -0.66
C LEU A 178 10.54 -13.62 0.37
N TYR A 179 10.09 -12.40 0.05
CA TYR A 179 10.10 -11.26 0.98
C TYR A 179 8.75 -11.08 1.67
N SER A 180 8.72 -10.41 2.83
CA SER A 180 7.46 -10.04 3.47
C SER A 180 6.67 -9.06 2.59
N GLN A 181 5.35 -9.20 2.51
CA GLN A 181 4.49 -8.40 1.64
C GLN A 181 3.15 -8.15 2.33
N HIS A 182 2.39 -7.15 1.86
CA HIS A 182 1.00 -7.01 2.27
C HIS A 182 0.05 -7.12 1.10
N LEU A 183 -1.17 -7.56 1.41
CA LEU A 183 -2.31 -7.51 0.51
C LEU A 183 -3.51 -7.00 1.31
N MET A 184 -4.37 -6.24 0.64
CA MET A 184 -5.61 -5.77 1.21
C MET A 184 -6.69 -5.79 0.13
N ALA A 185 -7.90 -6.21 0.48
CA ALA A 185 -9.06 -6.00 -0.38
C ALA A 185 -10.22 -5.36 0.38
N ILE A 186 -10.98 -4.54 -0.33
CA ILE A 186 -12.22 -3.91 0.13
C ILE A 186 -13.39 -4.27 -0.77
N SER A 187 -14.57 -4.43 -0.18
CA SER A 187 -15.84 -4.54 -0.88
C SER A 187 -16.47 -3.16 -1.01
N LEU A 188 -16.94 -2.81 -2.21
CA LEU A 188 -17.52 -1.50 -2.52
C LEU A 188 -18.82 -1.67 -3.31
N ASP A 189 -19.79 -0.80 -3.05
CA ASP A 189 -20.95 -0.63 -3.92
C ASP A 189 -20.56 0.15 -5.18
N GLN A 190 -21.47 0.21 -6.16
CA GLN A 190 -21.14 0.78 -7.47
C GLN A 190 -20.71 2.26 -7.39
N ASP A 191 -21.45 3.08 -6.64
CA ASP A 191 -21.14 4.50 -6.49
C ASP A 191 -19.73 4.73 -5.89
N GLU A 192 -19.31 3.80 -5.02
CA GLU A 192 -17.99 3.82 -4.38
C GLU A 192 -16.89 3.33 -5.32
N ILE A 193 -17.21 2.39 -6.24
CA ILE A 193 -16.31 2.02 -7.35
C ILE A 193 -16.09 3.22 -8.29
N ASP A 194 -17.13 4.01 -8.57
CA ASP A 194 -17.00 5.21 -9.40
C ASP A 194 -16.20 6.30 -8.71
N THR A 195 -16.42 6.53 -7.41
CA THR A 195 -15.62 7.44 -6.60
C THR A 195 -14.15 7.03 -6.56
N LEU A 196 -13.87 5.75 -6.33
CA LEU A 196 -12.53 5.17 -6.38
C LEU A 196 -11.90 5.36 -7.77
N GLY A 197 -12.62 5.02 -8.84
CA GLY A 197 -12.15 5.17 -10.22
C GLY A 197 -11.79 6.61 -10.57
N ASN A 198 -12.62 7.57 -10.15
CA ASN A 198 -12.33 8.99 -10.32
C ASN A 198 -11.06 9.41 -9.56
N ALA A 199 -10.90 8.98 -8.30
CA ALA A 199 -9.71 9.30 -7.52
C ALA A 199 -8.42 8.70 -8.12
N LEU A 200 -8.47 7.43 -8.53
CA LEU A 200 -7.32 6.68 -9.06
C LEU A 200 -6.75 7.22 -10.37
N GLN A 201 -7.49 8.05 -11.12
CA GLN A 201 -6.94 8.75 -12.28
C GLN A 201 -5.70 9.60 -11.93
N ALA A 202 -5.62 10.13 -10.69
CA ALA A 202 -4.46 10.89 -10.22
C ALA A 202 -3.21 10.00 -9.99
N ALA A 203 -3.39 8.71 -9.67
CA ALA A 203 -2.27 7.80 -9.43
C ALA A 203 -1.49 7.46 -10.70
N ARG A 204 -2.12 7.54 -11.88
CA ARG A 204 -1.54 7.10 -13.16
C ARG A 204 -1.21 5.61 -13.20
N LEU A 205 -2.21 4.80 -12.86
CA LEU A 205 -2.12 3.35 -12.85
C LEU A 205 -1.72 2.81 -14.22
N CYS A 206 -0.96 1.72 -14.21
CA CYS A 206 -0.52 1.03 -15.41
C CYS A 206 -1.35 -0.25 -15.58
N SER A 207 -2.28 -0.21 -16.53
CA SER A 207 -3.17 -1.30 -16.91
C SER A 207 -3.34 -1.29 -18.43
N ALA A 208 -4.53 -1.58 -18.95
CA ALA A 208 -4.81 -1.55 -20.38
C ALA A 208 -4.47 -0.18 -21.00
N ASN A 209 -4.72 0.92 -20.30
CA ASN A 209 -4.36 2.29 -20.71
C ASN A 209 -2.91 2.46 -21.16
N TYR A 210 -1.98 1.70 -20.59
CA TYR A 210 -0.56 1.76 -20.91
C TYR A 210 -0.14 0.61 -21.83
N TYR A 211 -0.55 -0.62 -21.51
CA TYR A 211 -0.11 -1.83 -22.21
C TYR A 211 -0.80 -2.05 -23.58
N ASP A 212 -1.95 -1.40 -23.84
CA ASP A 212 -2.68 -1.49 -25.11
C ASP A 212 -1.82 -1.09 -26.31
N THR A 213 -0.99 -0.05 -26.17
CA THR A 213 -0.13 0.45 -27.27
C THR A 213 1.07 -0.44 -27.56
N ARG A 214 1.40 -1.40 -26.69
CA ARG A 214 2.66 -2.16 -26.75
C ARG A 214 2.46 -3.64 -27.04
N ASN A 215 1.35 -4.23 -26.58
CA ASN A 215 1.10 -5.66 -26.76
C ASN A 215 -0.41 -6.00 -26.69
N GLN A 216 -0.99 -6.37 -27.83
CA GLN A 216 -2.42 -6.70 -27.92
C GLN A 216 -2.80 -7.95 -27.10
N ASP A 217 -1.93 -8.97 -27.03
CA ASP A 217 -2.19 -10.16 -26.21
C ASP A 217 -2.23 -9.81 -24.71
N MET A 218 -1.34 -8.92 -24.27
CA MET A 218 -1.31 -8.44 -22.88
C MET A 218 -2.59 -7.71 -22.52
N LYS A 219 -3.09 -6.85 -23.43
CA LYS A 219 -4.37 -6.15 -23.26
C LYS A 219 -5.51 -7.12 -22.98
N GLU A 220 -5.61 -8.20 -23.74
CA GLU A 220 -6.69 -9.19 -23.57
C GLU A 220 -6.60 -9.93 -22.23
N ARG A 221 -5.40 -9.99 -21.64
CA ARG A 221 -5.10 -10.70 -20.40
C ARG A 221 -5.30 -9.89 -19.13
N ILE A 222 -5.19 -8.57 -19.22
CA ILE A 222 -5.28 -7.68 -18.06
C ILE A 222 -6.62 -6.98 -17.93
N VAL A 223 -7.52 -7.06 -18.91
CA VAL A 223 -8.87 -6.47 -18.79
C VAL A 223 -9.91 -7.32 -19.53
N SER A 224 -11.07 -7.49 -18.89
CA SER A 224 -12.22 -8.18 -19.50
C SER A 224 -12.67 -7.52 -20.82
N SER A 225 -13.14 -8.34 -21.76
CA SER A 225 -13.70 -7.85 -23.03
C SER A 225 -14.96 -6.99 -22.83
N SER A 226 -15.82 -7.36 -21.88
CA SER A 226 -17.01 -6.60 -21.47
C SER A 226 -16.66 -5.18 -21.02
N PHE A 227 -15.59 -5.02 -20.20
CA PHE A 227 -15.19 -3.71 -19.71
C PHE A 227 -14.66 -2.82 -20.84
N ARG A 228 -13.88 -3.37 -21.76
CA ARG A 228 -13.42 -2.63 -22.95
C ARG A 228 -14.58 -2.18 -23.82
N GLN A 229 -15.53 -3.08 -24.10
CA GLN A 229 -16.70 -2.78 -24.94
C GLN A 229 -17.58 -1.70 -24.29
N ALA A 230 -17.90 -1.84 -23.00
CA ALA A 230 -18.72 -0.87 -22.28
C ALA A 230 -18.03 0.51 -22.16
N PHE A 231 -16.69 0.54 -22.05
CA PHE A 231 -15.95 1.81 -22.03
C PHE A 231 -15.98 2.54 -23.38
N GLN A 232 -15.88 1.80 -24.50
CA GLN A 232 -15.87 2.37 -25.86
C GLN A 232 -17.25 2.83 -26.34
N ASP A 233 -18.33 2.24 -25.83
CA ASP A 233 -19.70 2.57 -26.21
C ASP A 233 -20.53 2.97 -24.98
N PRO A 234 -20.43 4.22 -24.48
CA PRO A 234 -21.11 4.67 -23.27
C PRO A 234 -22.62 4.95 -23.44
N THR A 235 -23.25 4.47 -24.52
CA THR A 235 -24.61 4.89 -24.93
C THR A 235 -25.74 4.42 -24.01
N SER A 236 -25.47 3.59 -23.01
CA SER A 236 -26.44 3.17 -22.01
C SER A 236 -26.05 3.64 -20.60
N GLU A 237 -27.03 3.90 -19.73
CA GLU A 237 -26.81 4.19 -18.30
C GLU A 237 -25.93 3.13 -17.62
N PHE A 238 -26.11 1.87 -18.02
CA PHE A 238 -25.29 0.74 -17.59
C PHE A 238 -23.79 0.90 -17.95
N ASN A 239 -23.50 1.49 -19.11
CA ASN A 239 -22.14 1.77 -19.55
C ASN A 239 -21.58 3.08 -18.97
N ALA A 240 -22.42 3.95 -18.39
CA ALA A 240 -21.97 5.14 -17.64
C ALA A 240 -21.28 4.75 -16.32
N ASN A 241 -21.81 3.72 -15.64
CA ASN A 241 -21.28 3.18 -14.37
C ASN A 241 -19.92 2.46 -14.52
N VAL A 242 -19.38 2.33 -15.73
CA VAL A 242 -18.01 1.80 -15.91
C VAL A 242 -17.00 2.90 -16.25
N GLN A 243 -17.46 4.13 -16.51
CA GLN A 243 -16.62 5.17 -17.09
C GLN A 243 -15.55 5.66 -16.13
N MET A 244 -15.85 5.85 -14.85
CA MET A 244 -14.88 6.45 -13.92
C MET A 244 -13.71 5.50 -13.66
N MET A 245 -14.00 4.23 -13.41
CA MET A 245 -12.97 3.19 -13.30
C MET A 245 -12.29 2.93 -14.66
N GLY A 246 -13.06 2.96 -15.75
CA GLY A 246 -12.57 2.83 -17.12
C GLY A 246 -11.52 3.88 -17.46
N ARG A 247 -11.74 5.14 -17.11
CA ARG A 247 -10.76 6.22 -17.30
C ARG A 247 -9.44 5.94 -16.57
N ALA A 248 -9.49 5.44 -15.34
CA ALA A 248 -8.27 5.15 -14.58
C ALA A 248 -7.44 4.01 -15.17
N LEU A 249 -8.06 3.04 -15.85
CA LEU A 249 -7.41 1.77 -16.23
C LEU A 249 -7.35 1.51 -17.74
N LEU A 250 -8.20 2.12 -18.55
CA LEU A 250 -8.34 1.85 -19.99
C LEU A 250 -8.04 3.07 -20.87
N ASP A 251 -8.08 4.31 -20.35
CA ASP A 251 -7.87 5.53 -21.14
C ASP A 251 -6.37 5.83 -21.36
N PRO A 252 -5.83 5.71 -22.59
CA PRO A 252 -4.42 6.03 -22.87
C PRO A 252 -4.15 7.55 -22.95
N THR A 253 -5.20 8.37 -22.98
CA THR A 253 -5.16 9.82 -23.20
C THR A 253 -5.43 10.63 -21.94
N LEU A 254 -5.30 10.00 -20.77
CA LEU A 254 -5.45 10.63 -19.46
C LEU A 254 -4.82 12.03 -19.40
N GLU A 255 -5.68 13.04 -19.21
CA GLU A 255 -5.27 14.43 -19.04
C GLU A 255 -4.35 14.58 -17.83
N SER A 256 -3.44 15.56 -17.87
CA SER A 256 -2.59 15.86 -16.72
C SER A 256 -3.43 16.33 -15.52
N ILE A 257 -3.15 15.76 -14.36
CA ILE A 257 -3.82 15.93 -13.08
C ILE A 257 -2.65 16.30 -12.16
N PRO A 258 -2.44 17.60 -11.92
CA PRO A 258 -1.31 18.04 -11.12
C PRO A 258 -1.48 17.57 -9.67
N GLN A 259 -2.72 17.61 -9.17
CA GLN A 259 -3.00 17.45 -7.75
C GLN A 259 -3.27 16.00 -7.32
N SER A 260 -2.78 15.68 -6.13
CA SER A 260 -3.22 14.50 -5.38
C SER A 260 -4.71 14.62 -5.03
N ARG A 261 -5.37 13.49 -4.78
CA ARG A 261 -6.80 13.45 -4.46
C ARG A 261 -7.04 12.77 -3.12
N GLU A 262 -8.14 13.15 -2.48
CA GLU A 262 -8.64 12.51 -1.28
C GLU A 262 -10.10 12.11 -1.52
N ALA A 263 -10.52 10.97 -0.99
CA ALA A 263 -11.91 10.53 -1.01
C ALA A 263 -12.22 9.72 0.26
N PHE A 264 -13.50 9.61 0.60
CA PHE A 264 -14.00 8.71 1.62
C PHE A 264 -14.90 7.70 0.94
N LEU A 265 -14.60 6.42 1.12
CA LEU A 265 -15.35 5.33 0.50
C LEU A 265 -16.13 4.58 1.55
N LYS A 266 -17.42 4.36 1.29
CA LYS A 266 -18.24 3.48 2.13
C LYS A 266 -17.96 2.02 1.80
N LEU A 267 -17.59 1.24 2.80
CA LEU A 267 -17.37 -0.18 2.63
C LEU A 267 -18.69 -0.92 2.58
N LYS A 268 -18.84 -1.72 1.54
CA LYS A 268 -20.01 -2.54 1.33
C LYS A 268 -20.08 -3.66 2.37
N GLN A 269 -21.13 -3.62 3.17
CA GLN A 269 -21.36 -4.61 4.22
C GLN A 269 -21.90 -5.92 3.63
N PRO A 270 -21.40 -7.09 4.07
CA PRO A 270 -22.05 -8.37 3.84
C PRO A 270 -23.43 -8.35 4.49
N GLY A 271 -24.48 -8.09 3.71
CA GLY A 271 -25.83 -8.00 4.26
C GLY A 271 -26.23 -9.30 4.98
N ALA A 272 -26.55 -9.22 6.27
CA ALA A 272 -27.68 -10.01 6.78
C ALA A 272 -28.89 -9.56 5.96
N SER A 273 -29.52 -10.48 5.23
CA SER A 273 -30.67 -10.22 4.35
C SER A 273 -31.67 -9.22 4.95
N LYS A 274 -31.59 -7.93 4.60
CA LYS A 274 -32.63 -6.96 4.90
C LYS A 274 -33.68 -7.02 3.79
N SER A 275 -34.91 -7.32 4.20
CA SER A 275 -36.13 -7.39 3.37
C SER A 275 -36.32 -6.09 2.56
N PRO A 276 -36.83 -6.17 1.30
CA PRO A 276 -37.03 -5.00 0.45
C PRO A 276 -38.29 -4.23 0.87
N ARG A 277 -38.18 -3.39 1.90
CA ARG A 277 -39.05 -2.23 2.13
C ARG A 277 -38.22 -1.17 2.83
N ASP A 278 -37.70 -0.24 2.02
CA ASP A 278 -37.57 1.19 2.32
C ASP A 278 -36.70 1.78 1.21
N ILE A 279 -37.33 1.98 0.05
CA ILE A 279 -36.84 2.89 -0.98
C ILE A 279 -37.62 4.17 -0.75
N ASN A 280 -36.92 5.22 -0.33
CA ASN A 280 -37.15 6.60 -0.73
C ASN A 280 -36.14 7.45 0.02
N ASP A 281 -35.08 7.89 -0.66
CA ASP A 281 -34.50 9.20 -0.38
C ASP A 281 -33.93 9.81 -1.67
N ASN A 282 -34.34 11.06 -1.89
CA ASN A 282 -34.08 11.85 -3.09
C ASN A 282 -32.62 12.32 -3.11
N PHE A 283 -31.89 12.02 -4.18
CA PHE A 283 -30.58 12.63 -4.44
C PHE A 283 -30.76 14.01 -5.09
N VAL A 284 -30.17 15.03 -4.47
CA VAL A 284 -29.97 16.35 -5.09
C VAL A 284 -28.51 16.42 -5.55
N TYR A 285 -28.28 16.39 -6.85
CA TYR A 285 -26.97 16.68 -7.43
C TYR A 285 -26.79 18.20 -7.55
N GLN A 286 -25.64 18.73 -7.10
CA GLN A 286 -25.24 20.09 -7.41
C GLN A 286 -23.95 20.07 -8.24
N TYR A 287 -24.08 20.49 -9.50
CA TYR A 287 -22.96 20.71 -10.42
C TYR A 287 -22.35 22.09 -10.10
N PHE A 288 -21.02 22.18 -10.00
CA PHE A 288 -20.32 23.47 -9.97
C PHE A 288 -19.72 23.75 -11.35
N PRO A 289 -20.34 24.61 -12.17
CA PRO A 289 -19.66 25.20 -13.31
C PRO A 289 -18.77 26.33 -12.79
N ASN A 290 -17.52 26.37 -13.29
CA ASN A 290 -16.52 27.44 -13.24
C ASN A 290 -15.26 27.06 -12.44
N GLY A 291 -14.18 26.80 -13.18
CA GLY A 291 -12.88 26.34 -12.70
C GLY A 291 -12.11 27.36 -11.88
N GLU A 292 -12.38 27.40 -10.57
CA GLU A 292 -11.44 27.91 -9.57
C GLU A 292 -10.76 26.73 -8.86
N VAL A 293 -9.44 26.78 -8.77
CA VAL A 293 -8.60 25.76 -8.09
C VAL A 293 -8.67 26.02 -6.58
N PRO A 294 -9.14 25.07 -5.74
CA PRO A 294 -9.08 25.27 -4.31
C PRO A 294 -7.66 25.00 -3.79
N LEU A 295 -7.12 25.94 -3.03
CA LEU A 295 -6.20 25.64 -1.94
C LEU A 295 -6.85 24.56 -1.06
N LEU A 296 -6.10 23.55 -0.64
CA LEU A 296 -6.49 22.51 0.32
C LEU A 296 -6.91 23.17 1.67
N SER A 297 -8.11 23.74 1.73
CA SER A 297 -8.71 24.22 2.96
C SER A 297 -9.27 23.01 3.69
N ARG A 298 -8.73 22.75 4.89
CA ARG A 298 -9.21 21.81 5.93
C ARG A 298 -10.66 21.36 5.68
N PHE A 299 -10.82 20.15 5.14
CA PHE A 299 -12.12 19.51 5.07
C PHE A 299 -12.64 19.30 6.50
N GLY A 300 -13.80 19.89 6.77
CA GLY A 300 -14.47 19.74 8.04
C GLY A 300 -14.76 18.26 8.31
N LYS A 301 -14.51 17.83 9.54
CA LYS A 301 -15.07 16.59 10.10
C LYS A 301 -16.59 16.68 10.04
N GLU A 302 -17.22 16.25 8.96
CA GLU A 302 -18.60 15.80 9.02
C GLU A 302 -18.59 14.42 9.68
N ALA A 303 -19.29 14.32 10.80
CA ALA A 303 -19.49 13.06 11.50
C ALA A 303 -20.30 12.14 10.58
N LEU A 304 -19.65 11.11 10.05
CA LEU A 304 -20.30 10.03 9.31
C LEU A 304 -21.13 9.20 10.30
N ASP A 305 -22.34 8.82 9.90
CA ASP A 305 -23.24 7.96 10.69
C ASP A 305 -22.50 6.72 11.23
N ASP A 306 -22.66 6.49 12.53
CA ASP A 306 -21.91 5.55 13.38
C ASP A 306 -22.01 4.05 12.98
N ASP A 307 -22.82 3.73 11.97
CA ASP A 307 -23.13 2.34 11.55
C ASP A 307 -22.51 1.94 10.19
N GLN A 308 -21.77 2.82 9.50
CA GLN A 308 -21.16 2.50 8.20
C GLN A 308 -19.63 2.51 8.28
N TRP A 309 -19.01 1.36 7.97
CA TRP A 309 -17.55 1.28 7.88
C TRP A 309 -17.08 2.12 6.69
N THR A 310 -16.22 3.10 6.93
CA THR A 310 -15.62 3.93 5.87
C THR A 310 -14.12 3.73 5.81
N ILE A 311 -13.57 3.79 4.61
CA ILE A 311 -12.13 3.85 4.37
C ILE A 311 -11.79 5.17 3.70
N GLN A 312 -10.81 5.89 4.25
CA GLN A 312 -10.30 7.11 3.63
C GLN A 312 -9.24 6.72 2.59
N LEU A 313 -9.29 7.36 1.43
CA LEU A 313 -8.40 7.13 0.30
C LEU A 313 -7.59 8.40 0.04
N ILE A 314 -6.26 8.28 0.02
CA ILE A 314 -5.36 9.33 -0.44
C ILE A 314 -4.66 8.83 -1.70
N VAL A 315 -4.81 9.55 -2.81
CA VAL A 315 -4.18 9.24 -4.09
C VAL A 315 -3.11 10.27 -4.40
N LYS A 316 -1.85 9.87 -4.32
CA LYS A 316 -0.71 10.71 -4.66
C LYS A 316 -0.55 10.81 -6.18
N SER A 317 -0.40 12.03 -6.66
CA SER A 317 0.01 12.34 -8.04
C SER A 317 1.52 12.23 -8.21
N PRO A 318 2.05 11.80 -9.39
CA PRO A 318 3.48 11.86 -9.66
C PRO A 318 4.06 13.28 -9.66
N ASN A 319 3.22 14.31 -9.85
CA ASN A 319 3.65 15.71 -9.82
C ASN A 319 3.87 16.24 -8.39
N ALA A 320 3.37 15.53 -7.37
CA ALA A 320 3.66 15.83 -5.98
C ALA A 320 5.03 15.25 -5.61
N GLU A 321 6.11 16.00 -5.82
CA GLU A 321 7.50 15.56 -5.62
C GLU A 321 7.92 15.51 -4.13
N VAL A 322 7.10 14.87 -3.31
CA VAL A 322 7.26 14.82 -1.85
C VAL A 322 7.40 13.38 -1.38
N PRO A 323 8.03 13.14 -0.21
CA PRO A 323 8.00 11.84 0.44
C PRO A 323 6.58 11.28 0.53
N PRO A 324 6.31 10.06 0.02
CA PRO A 324 4.94 9.57 -0.09
C PRO A 324 4.17 9.50 1.22
N TRP A 325 4.82 9.25 2.36
CA TRP A 325 4.12 9.21 3.65
C TRP A 325 4.01 10.58 4.33
N ALA A 326 4.71 11.61 3.84
CA ALA A 326 4.55 12.98 4.34
C ALA A 326 3.19 13.57 3.96
N ILE A 327 2.70 13.28 2.76
CA ILE A 327 1.33 13.67 2.37
C ILE A 327 0.29 12.97 3.25
N VAL A 328 0.50 11.70 3.59
CA VAL A 328 -0.40 10.94 4.47
C VAL A 328 -0.40 11.54 5.87
N ALA A 329 0.78 11.84 6.43
CA ALA A 329 0.92 12.46 7.74
C ALA A 329 0.23 13.82 7.80
N GLN A 330 0.40 14.66 6.76
CA GLN A 330 -0.25 15.97 6.68
C GLN A 330 -1.78 15.85 6.59
N VAL A 331 -2.30 15.01 5.68
CA VAL A 331 -3.75 14.87 5.49
C VAL A 331 -4.43 14.36 6.75
N LEU A 332 -3.80 13.42 7.46
CA LEU A 332 -4.33 12.91 8.72
C LEU A 332 -4.10 13.89 9.89
N ASP A 333 -3.16 14.82 9.79
CA ASP A 333 -2.63 15.63 10.90
C ASP A 333 -2.12 14.73 12.04
N LYS A 334 -1.32 13.72 11.69
CA LYS A 334 -0.85 12.66 12.61
C LYS A 334 0.59 12.25 12.41
N ASP A 335 1.18 11.84 13.52
CA ASP A 335 2.42 11.06 13.54
C ASP A 335 2.16 9.64 13.03
N LEU A 336 3.10 9.14 12.23
CA LEU A 336 3.03 7.84 11.59
C LEU A 336 4.23 6.97 11.93
N SER A 337 4.02 5.67 11.96
CA SER A 337 5.09 4.67 11.88
C SER A 337 4.81 3.72 10.74
N VAL A 338 5.82 3.49 9.88
CA VAL A 338 5.63 2.88 8.56
C VAL A 338 6.58 1.71 8.35
N ALA A 339 6.04 0.56 7.99
CA ALA A 339 6.79 -0.54 7.39
C ALA A 339 6.89 -0.25 5.89
N THR A 340 8.11 -0.12 5.40
CA THR A 340 8.39 0.35 4.06
C THR A 340 9.67 -0.30 3.57
N TRP A 341 9.85 -0.38 2.25
CA TRP A 341 11.15 -0.75 1.70
C TRP A 341 12.16 0.33 2.09
N TRP A 342 13.06 -0.04 2.99
CA TRP A 342 14.15 0.78 3.48
C TRP A 342 15.42 -0.06 3.50
N ASP A 343 16.37 0.18 2.59
CA ASP A 343 17.54 -0.71 2.44
C ASP A 343 18.86 0.07 2.39
N GLU A 344 20.02 -0.63 2.37
CA GLU A 344 21.35 0.02 2.40
C GLU A 344 21.62 1.05 1.28
N ASN A 345 20.81 1.06 0.22
CA ASN A 345 20.96 1.91 -0.96
C ASN A 345 19.81 2.90 -1.16
N VAL A 346 18.61 2.62 -0.65
CA VAL A 346 17.37 3.41 -0.89
C VAL A 346 16.50 3.55 0.37
N GLY A 347 15.56 4.51 0.34
CA GLY A 347 14.59 4.78 1.41
C GLY A 347 15.05 5.89 2.37
N ILE A 348 14.19 6.89 2.57
CA ILE A 348 14.56 8.12 3.27
C ILE A 348 14.69 7.91 4.79
N PRO A 349 15.50 8.74 5.49
CA PRO A 349 15.59 8.72 6.95
C PRO A 349 14.24 8.92 7.63
N THR A 350 14.12 8.46 8.88
CA THR A 350 13.01 8.84 9.76
C THR A 350 12.88 10.37 9.79
N ILE A 351 11.66 10.87 9.58
CA ILE A 351 11.33 12.29 9.68
C ILE A 351 10.81 12.53 11.09
N CYS A 352 11.44 13.42 11.84
CA CYS A 352 11.02 13.71 13.20
C CYS A 352 10.46 15.11 13.29
N ALA A 353 9.31 15.23 13.94
CA ALA A 353 8.81 16.53 14.30
C ALA A 353 9.80 17.28 15.18
N ASN A 354 9.78 18.60 15.07
CA ASN A 354 10.72 19.53 15.72
C ASN A 354 12.15 19.51 15.18
N ASP A 355 12.59 18.53 14.40
CA ASP A 355 13.84 18.65 13.65
C ASP A 355 13.71 19.74 12.58
N GLN A 356 14.78 20.49 12.32
CA GLN A 356 14.79 21.64 11.41
C GLN A 356 15.22 21.22 10.00
N TYR A 357 14.32 21.40 9.04
CA TYR A 357 14.56 21.02 7.63
C TYR A 357 14.75 22.21 6.70
N LYS A 358 14.31 23.42 7.08
CA LYS A 358 14.34 24.63 6.23
C LYS A 358 15.72 24.99 5.65
N LEU A 359 16.80 24.68 6.37
CA LEU A 359 18.17 24.98 5.92
C LEU A 359 18.82 23.83 5.14
N THR A 360 18.13 22.69 5.03
CA THR A 360 18.64 21.54 4.29
C THR A 360 18.47 21.75 2.79
N ARG A 361 19.24 21.00 1.99
CA ARG A 361 19.08 21.03 0.54
C ARG A 361 17.68 20.52 0.16
N PHE A 362 17.00 21.27 -0.70
CA PHE A 362 15.60 21.06 -1.11
C PHE A 362 14.61 20.98 0.07
N GLU A 363 14.98 21.43 1.26
CA GLU A 363 14.16 21.29 2.47
C GLU A 363 13.70 19.84 2.72
N PHE A 364 14.53 18.86 2.33
CA PHE A 364 14.23 17.43 2.31
C PHE A 364 12.96 17.06 1.52
N CYS A 365 12.50 17.95 0.63
CA CYS A 365 11.25 17.85 -0.11
C CYS A 365 10.01 17.80 0.81
N LEU A 366 10.10 18.44 1.99
CA LEU A 366 9.05 18.51 3.00
C LEU A 366 8.29 19.84 3.01
N ASN A 367 8.43 20.66 1.97
CA ASN A 367 7.84 21.99 1.90
C ASN A 367 7.31 22.32 0.50
N ASP A 368 6.34 21.54 0.06
CA ASP A 368 5.58 21.73 -1.17
C ASP A 368 4.11 22.04 -0.82
N GLY A 369 3.85 23.31 -0.52
CA GLY A 369 2.50 23.77 -0.18
C GLY A 369 1.49 23.61 -1.31
N ALA A 370 1.94 23.55 -2.57
CA ALA A 370 1.06 23.34 -3.72
C ALA A 370 0.48 21.92 -3.75
N HIS A 371 1.14 20.95 -3.10
CA HIS A 371 0.71 19.55 -3.00
C HIS A 371 0.43 19.10 -1.56
N GLY A 372 0.27 20.07 -0.64
CA GLY A 372 -0.19 19.80 0.72
C GLY A 372 0.85 19.15 1.62
N VAL A 373 2.14 19.44 1.44
CA VAL A 373 3.17 19.06 2.43
C VAL A 373 3.90 20.33 2.84
N VAL A 374 3.78 20.73 4.11
CA VAL A 374 4.37 22.00 4.58
C VAL A 374 5.16 21.82 5.85
N LEU A 375 6.29 22.51 5.95
CA LEU A 375 6.98 22.69 7.22
C LEU A 375 6.20 23.68 8.10
N ASN A 376 6.38 23.55 9.41
CA ASN A 376 5.94 24.57 10.35
C ASN A 376 6.62 25.92 10.03
N ALA A 377 6.04 27.02 10.53
CA ALA A 377 6.59 28.37 10.31
C ALA A 377 8.06 28.52 10.77
N ASN A 378 8.44 27.77 11.80
CA ASN A 378 9.81 27.73 12.33
C ASN A 378 10.75 26.80 11.54
N GLY A 379 10.32 26.18 10.44
CA GLY A 379 11.12 25.30 9.60
C GLY A 379 11.18 23.83 10.01
N THR A 380 10.36 23.40 10.97
CA THR A 380 10.35 22.00 11.45
C THR A 380 9.29 21.15 10.77
N ALA A 381 9.49 19.83 10.76
CA ALA A 381 8.43 18.91 10.35
C ALA A 381 7.27 18.96 11.37
N PRO A 382 6.00 18.94 10.93
CA PRO A 382 4.84 18.93 11.82
C PRO A 382 4.64 17.57 12.51
N HIS A 383 4.95 16.48 11.80
CA HIS A 383 4.66 15.11 12.21
C HIS A 383 5.89 14.22 12.15
N ASN A 384 5.90 13.21 13.02
CA ASN A 384 6.84 12.10 12.91
C ASN A 384 6.42 11.17 11.76
N ILE A 385 7.41 10.63 11.07
CA ILE A 385 7.26 9.50 10.15
C ILE A 385 8.43 8.55 10.45
N GLU A 386 8.16 7.60 11.34
CA GLU A 386 9.16 6.66 11.87
C GLU A 386 9.19 5.38 11.05
N ASN A 387 10.36 4.98 10.58
CA ASN A 387 10.51 3.70 9.88
C ASN A 387 10.47 2.54 10.88
N LEU A 388 9.60 1.55 10.64
CA LEU A 388 9.58 0.29 11.38
C LEU A 388 10.74 -0.59 10.90
N VAL A 389 11.38 -1.29 11.84
CA VAL A 389 12.64 -2.03 11.58
C VAL A 389 12.45 -3.53 11.70
N GLU A 390 11.68 -4.00 12.68
CA GLU A 390 11.50 -5.43 12.95
C GLU A 390 10.08 -5.73 13.43
N ALA A 391 9.59 -6.88 13.02
CA ALA A 391 8.35 -7.49 13.49
C ALA A 391 8.64 -8.82 14.19
N LYS A 392 7.76 -9.19 15.13
CA LYS A 392 7.77 -10.48 15.83
C LYS A 392 6.38 -11.13 15.81
N TRP A 393 6.34 -12.45 15.71
CA TRP A 393 5.10 -13.22 15.82
C TRP A 393 5.31 -14.58 16.48
N THR A 394 4.35 -15.04 17.25
CA THR A 394 4.37 -16.36 17.89
C THR A 394 3.53 -17.34 17.06
N ILE A 395 4.20 -18.24 16.32
CA ILE A 395 3.56 -19.17 15.37
C ILE A 395 2.89 -20.37 16.09
N ASP A 396 3.44 -20.79 17.23
CA ASP A 396 2.88 -21.81 18.10
C ASP A 396 2.76 -21.26 19.52
N SER A 397 1.75 -21.70 20.26
CA SER A 397 1.48 -21.43 21.67
C SER A 397 2.67 -21.62 22.63
N THR A 398 3.73 -22.31 22.21
CA THR A 398 4.98 -22.42 22.97
C THR A 398 5.87 -21.18 22.77
N LYS A 399 6.45 -20.61 23.84
CA LYS A 399 7.30 -19.40 23.75
C LYS A 399 8.50 -19.56 22.78
N ASN A 400 8.94 -20.79 22.53
CA ASN A 400 9.97 -21.12 21.54
C ASN A 400 9.52 -20.95 20.09
N GLY A 401 8.23 -20.67 19.84
CA GLY A 401 7.64 -20.41 18.52
C GLY A 401 7.65 -18.95 18.07
N THR A 402 8.27 -18.05 18.85
CA THR A 402 8.40 -16.64 18.44
C THR A 402 9.46 -16.49 17.36
N VAL A 403 9.07 -15.91 16.23
CA VAL A 403 9.93 -15.61 15.10
C VAL A 403 9.96 -14.10 14.87
N HIS A 404 11.07 -13.64 14.31
CA HIS A 404 11.30 -12.24 13.98
C HIS A 404 11.67 -12.11 12.50
N TRP A 405 11.36 -10.97 11.91
CA TRP A 405 11.82 -10.64 10.57
C TRP A 405 11.95 -9.13 10.41
N HIS A 406 12.79 -8.75 9.45
CA HIS A 406 13.04 -7.36 9.15
C HIS A 406 11.83 -6.73 8.45
N LEU A 407 11.42 -5.55 8.91
CA LEU A 407 10.50 -4.65 8.21
C LEU A 407 11.24 -3.67 7.29
N VAL A 408 12.58 -3.73 7.30
CA VAL A 408 13.45 -3.07 6.33
C VAL A 408 13.50 -3.85 5.02
N GLY A 409 13.69 -3.15 3.90
CA GLY A 409 13.81 -3.76 2.58
C GLY A 409 15.24 -4.21 2.29
N GLY A 410 15.49 -4.66 1.06
CA GLY A 410 16.83 -4.98 0.58
C GLY A 410 17.04 -6.46 0.24
N ARG A 411 18.31 -6.87 0.13
CA ARG A 411 18.71 -8.22 -0.31
C ARG A 411 18.73 -9.26 0.81
N GLN A 412 18.33 -8.88 2.02
CA GLN A 412 18.23 -9.77 3.17
C GLN A 412 17.15 -10.82 2.91
N LYS A 413 17.41 -12.07 3.27
CA LYS A 413 16.50 -13.19 3.02
C LYS A 413 15.17 -13.08 3.78
N ASP A 414 15.18 -12.32 4.87
CA ASP A 414 14.04 -12.02 5.74
C ASP A 414 13.54 -10.57 5.57
N GLY A 415 13.88 -9.93 4.45
CA GLY A 415 13.52 -8.54 4.17
C GLY A 415 12.05 -8.32 3.80
N ASN A 416 11.69 -7.04 3.62
CA ASN A 416 10.32 -6.57 3.50
C ASN A 416 10.04 -5.76 2.23
N HIS A 417 8.93 -6.08 1.58
CA HIS A 417 8.28 -5.31 0.51
C HIS A 417 6.91 -4.76 0.95
N ALA A 418 6.41 -5.10 2.14
CA ALA A 418 5.15 -4.60 2.66
C ALA A 418 5.22 -3.09 2.90
N LYS A 419 4.12 -2.41 2.62
CA LYS A 419 3.97 -0.95 2.68
C LYS A 419 2.72 -0.63 3.48
N TRP A 420 2.85 -0.68 4.79
CA TRP A 420 1.76 -0.40 5.71
C TRP A 420 2.23 0.56 6.80
N GLY A 421 1.29 1.25 7.43
CA GLY A 421 1.61 2.19 8.49
C GLY A 421 0.50 2.31 9.53
N LEU A 422 0.84 2.97 10.63
CA LEU A 422 -0.03 3.18 11.78
C LEU A 422 0.02 4.65 12.18
N THR A 423 -1.11 5.18 12.65
CA THR A 423 -1.09 6.39 13.46
C THR A 423 -0.46 6.09 14.82
N THR A 424 0.56 6.87 15.19
CA THR A 424 1.40 6.63 16.38
C THR A 424 1.67 7.95 17.11
N SER A 425 0.66 8.43 17.84
CA SER A 425 0.77 9.70 18.57
C SER A 425 1.96 9.73 19.53
N ARG A 426 2.90 10.66 19.34
CA ARG A 426 3.98 10.92 20.31
C ARG A 426 3.51 11.48 21.65
N PHE A 427 2.23 11.84 21.76
CA PHE A 427 1.61 12.38 22.97
C PHE A 427 0.64 11.36 23.58
N PRO A 428 0.87 10.88 24.83
CA PRO A 428 0.04 9.86 25.47
C PRO A 428 -1.40 10.29 25.76
N THR A 429 -1.68 11.60 25.76
CA THR A 429 -2.97 12.19 26.15
C THR A 429 -3.90 12.45 24.97
N ALA A 430 -3.46 12.24 23.74
CA ALA A 430 -4.33 12.32 22.57
C ALA A 430 -5.31 11.14 22.59
N ALA A 431 -6.59 11.40 22.31
CA ALA A 431 -7.57 10.33 22.06
C ALA A 431 -6.96 9.31 21.10
N SER A 432 -7.15 8.01 21.38
CA SER A 432 -6.52 6.93 20.62
C SER A 432 -7.01 6.93 19.18
N ASP A 433 -6.30 7.61 18.30
CA ASP A 433 -6.52 7.57 16.86
C ASP A 433 -5.86 6.29 16.34
N THR A 434 -6.69 5.27 16.08
CA THR A 434 -6.24 3.92 15.72
C THR A 434 -6.53 3.66 14.26
N ARG A 435 -5.67 4.19 13.38
CA ARG A 435 -5.77 4.02 11.93
C ARG A 435 -4.66 3.15 11.39
N VAL A 436 -5.02 2.24 10.50
CA VAL A 436 -4.12 1.38 9.75
C VAL A 436 -4.11 1.86 8.31
N ILE A 437 -2.91 2.00 7.74
CA ILE A 437 -2.69 2.56 6.41
C ILE A 437 -2.07 1.49 5.52
N PHE A 438 -2.60 1.29 4.33
CA PHE A 438 -2.06 0.38 3.31
C PHE A 438 -1.67 1.19 2.07
N GLY A 439 -0.43 1.07 1.62
CA GLY A 439 0.12 1.94 0.57
C GLY A 439 0.66 1.20 -0.65
N ASP A 440 0.54 1.83 -1.82
CA ASP A 440 1.28 1.44 -3.02
C ASP A 440 2.75 1.88 -2.95
N LEU A 441 3.04 2.97 -2.24
CA LEU A 441 4.34 3.64 -2.27
C LEU A 441 5.14 3.38 -0.99
N ASN A 442 6.41 3.04 -1.17
CA ASN A 442 7.38 3.02 -0.08
C ASN A 442 7.92 4.46 0.16
N MET A 443 8.85 4.60 1.09
CA MET A 443 9.49 5.86 1.49
C MET A 443 10.73 6.23 0.67
N GLU A 444 10.97 5.63 -0.49
CA GLU A 444 12.14 6.01 -1.28
C GLU A 444 11.99 7.38 -1.96
N GLY A 445 13.04 8.19 -1.83
CA GLY A 445 13.10 9.54 -2.37
C GLY A 445 14.36 10.26 -1.93
N TYR A 446 14.34 11.58 -1.95
CA TYR A 446 15.42 12.42 -1.45
C TYR A 446 15.50 12.35 0.09
N PRO A 447 16.68 12.24 0.73
CA PRO A 447 18.04 12.46 0.21
C PRO A 447 18.74 11.24 -0.44
N CYS A 448 18.06 10.11 -0.58
CA CYS A 448 18.63 8.91 -1.19
C CYS A 448 18.69 8.98 -2.71
N SER A 449 17.78 9.74 -3.32
CA SER A 449 17.86 10.23 -4.69
C SER A 449 18.69 11.52 -4.78
N THR A 450 18.85 12.05 -6.00
CA THR A 450 19.52 13.34 -6.26
C THR A 450 18.55 14.51 -6.39
N THR A 451 17.26 14.25 -6.54
CA THR A 451 16.18 15.23 -6.77
C THR A 451 14.90 14.80 -6.02
N CYS A 452 13.99 15.75 -5.80
CA CYS A 452 12.69 15.48 -5.16
C CYS A 452 11.82 14.51 -5.96
N HIS A 453 11.80 14.61 -7.30
CA HIS A 453 11.14 13.63 -8.17
C HIS A 453 11.75 12.21 -8.17
N GLY A 454 12.90 11.97 -7.53
CA GLY A 454 13.57 10.67 -7.63
C GLY A 454 12.84 9.51 -6.92
N SER A 455 12.83 8.31 -7.52
CA SER A 455 12.18 7.10 -6.99
C SER A 455 10.67 7.31 -6.72
N GLN A 456 10.13 6.89 -5.58
CA GLN A 456 8.69 6.90 -5.33
C GLN A 456 8.12 8.31 -5.11
N ALA A 457 8.96 9.28 -4.74
CA ALA A 457 8.54 10.67 -4.59
C ALA A 457 8.04 11.30 -5.90
N GLY A 458 8.56 10.90 -7.07
CA GLY A 458 8.04 11.31 -8.40
C GLY A 458 7.00 10.36 -9.00
N ARG A 459 6.46 9.42 -8.22
CA ARG A 459 5.50 8.41 -8.70
C ARG A 459 4.14 8.58 -8.06
N GLY A 460 3.11 8.15 -8.77
CA GLY A 460 1.76 8.09 -8.24
C GLY A 460 1.46 6.79 -7.49
N GLY A 461 0.37 6.77 -6.75
CA GLY A 461 -0.06 5.61 -5.98
C GLY A 461 -1.15 5.97 -4.98
N SER A 462 -1.73 4.95 -4.37
CA SER A 462 -2.84 5.09 -3.43
C SER A 462 -2.46 4.63 -2.01
N PHE A 463 -3.09 5.26 -1.03
CA PHE A 463 -3.08 4.89 0.37
C PHE A 463 -4.51 4.74 0.86
N PHE A 464 -4.80 3.61 1.50
CA PHE A 464 -6.10 3.30 2.10
C PHE A 464 -5.97 3.33 3.61
N ILE A 465 -6.79 4.14 4.28
CA ILE A 465 -6.71 4.42 5.71
C ILE A 465 -7.98 3.89 6.36
N LEU A 466 -7.84 2.81 7.13
CA LEU A 466 -8.91 2.14 7.84
C LEU A 466 -8.84 2.49 9.34
N SER A 467 -9.97 2.92 9.91
CA SER A 467 -10.10 3.11 11.36
C SER A 467 -10.57 1.79 11.98
N GLU A 468 -9.62 0.95 12.39
CA GLU A 468 -9.89 -0.34 13.02
C GLU A 468 -8.94 -0.57 14.20
N SER A 469 -9.49 -0.43 15.41
CA SER A 469 -8.70 -0.46 16.65
C SER A 469 -8.06 -1.81 16.92
N ALA A 470 -8.74 -2.92 16.64
CA ALA A 470 -8.24 -4.26 16.91
C ALA A 470 -7.09 -4.63 15.96
N LEU A 471 -7.21 -4.26 14.69
CA LEU A 471 -6.14 -4.44 13.70
C LEU A 471 -4.94 -3.53 14.02
N HIS A 472 -5.20 -2.26 14.36
CA HIS A 472 -4.15 -1.32 14.77
C HIS A 472 -3.36 -1.87 15.96
N GLN A 473 -4.04 -2.29 17.03
CA GLN A 473 -3.39 -2.88 18.20
C GLN A 473 -2.62 -4.16 17.86
N SER A 474 -3.18 -5.02 16.99
CA SER A 474 -2.48 -6.22 16.53
C SER A 474 -1.16 -5.89 15.82
N LEU A 475 -1.16 -4.85 14.97
CA LEU A 475 0.03 -4.38 14.27
C LEU A 475 1.00 -3.64 15.20
N VAL A 476 0.53 -2.91 16.22
CA VAL A 476 1.40 -2.34 17.25
C VAL A 476 2.15 -3.44 18.00
N HIS A 477 1.46 -4.50 18.43
CA HIS A 477 2.09 -5.62 19.14
C HIS A 477 3.02 -6.45 18.26
N LEU A 478 2.80 -6.44 16.94
CA LEU A 478 3.68 -7.07 15.96
C LEU A 478 5.06 -6.40 15.93
N VAL A 479 5.13 -5.07 16.09
CA VAL A 479 6.39 -4.32 15.99
C VAL A 479 7.26 -4.56 17.22
N SER A 480 8.47 -5.10 17.02
CA SER A 480 9.49 -5.23 18.07
C SER A 480 10.51 -4.09 18.03
N LYS A 481 10.77 -3.51 16.85
CA LYS A 481 11.78 -2.45 16.68
C LYS A 481 11.35 -1.41 15.66
N ALA A 482 11.62 -0.14 15.97
CA ALA A 482 11.41 1.01 15.09
C ALA A 482 12.64 1.93 15.15
N CYS A 483 12.88 2.70 14.09
CA CYS A 483 13.86 3.78 14.08
C CYS A 483 13.24 5.06 14.63
N LYS A 484 13.39 5.23 15.94
CA LYS A 484 12.65 6.17 16.78
C LYS A 484 13.15 7.61 16.66
N CYS A 485 12.21 8.54 16.73
CA CYS A 485 12.47 9.95 16.98
C CYS A 485 12.88 10.18 18.43
N THR A 486 14.18 10.09 18.67
CA THR A 486 14.78 10.37 19.98
C THR A 486 15.42 11.74 20.00
N GLY A 487 15.27 12.44 21.14
CA GLY A 487 15.88 13.73 21.39
C GLY A 487 17.41 13.64 21.36
N VAL A 488 18.04 14.52 20.59
CA VAL A 488 19.51 14.63 20.54
C VAL A 488 19.92 15.97 21.17
N VAL A 489 20.75 15.91 22.20
CA VAL A 489 21.29 17.12 22.84
C VAL A 489 22.34 17.72 21.91
N ASP A 490 22.16 18.99 21.52
CA ASP A 490 23.03 19.76 20.63
C ASP A 490 24.52 19.50 20.91
N SER A 491 25.18 18.69 20.08
CA SER A 491 26.64 18.67 19.99
C SER A 491 27.03 18.82 18.53
N TYR A 492 27.06 20.07 18.07
CA TYR A 492 27.62 20.49 16.78
C TYR A 492 29.15 20.36 16.75
N ALA A 493 29.64 19.14 16.95
CA ALA A 493 31.04 18.79 16.73
C ALA A 493 31.19 18.05 15.39
N ASP A 494 32.44 17.80 14.99
CA ASP A 494 32.92 17.16 13.74
C ASP A 494 32.25 15.81 13.35
N ASN A 495 31.29 15.32 14.14
CA ASN A 495 30.63 14.03 14.01
C ASN A 495 29.13 14.12 13.65
N THR A 496 28.65 15.27 13.15
CA THR A 496 27.22 15.53 12.87
C THR A 496 26.60 14.47 11.95
N THR A 497 27.30 14.06 10.88
CA THR A 497 26.80 13.02 9.95
C THR A 497 26.56 11.69 10.66
N ARG A 498 27.50 11.22 11.48
CA ARG A 498 27.35 9.98 12.24
C ARG A 498 26.21 10.04 13.26
N ILE A 499 26.04 11.20 13.91
CA ILE A 499 24.92 11.42 14.85
C ILE A 499 23.59 11.32 14.09
N PHE A 500 23.48 11.96 12.92
CA PHE A 500 22.30 11.86 12.06
C PHE A 500 22.01 10.42 11.62
N GLU A 501 23.04 9.71 11.13
CA GLU A 501 22.93 8.31 10.73
C GLU A 501 22.44 7.42 11.86
N GLN A 502 22.94 7.63 13.08
CA GLN A 502 22.51 6.85 14.24
C GLN A 502 21.09 7.22 14.69
N ALA A 503 20.76 8.51 14.74
CA ALA A 503 19.53 9.01 15.35
C ALA A 503 18.31 9.01 14.42
N ARG A 504 18.50 9.06 13.09
CA ARG A 504 17.42 9.17 12.09
C ARG A 504 17.49 8.11 11.00
N MET A 505 18.64 7.45 10.85
CA MET A 505 18.76 6.33 9.91
C MET A 505 18.88 4.99 10.61
N CYS A 506 19.22 4.95 11.90
CA CYS A 506 19.46 3.72 12.65
C CYS A 506 20.39 2.73 11.93
N GLN A 507 21.34 3.26 11.16
CA GLN A 507 22.25 2.49 10.28
C GLN A 507 21.56 1.70 9.15
N HIS A 508 20.29 1.99 8.86
CA HIS A 508 19.54 1.50 7.70
C HIS A 508 19.35 2.62 6.67
N GLY A 509 18.82 2.27 5.50
CA GLY A 509 18.65 3.25 4.42
C GLY A 509 19.95 3.55 3.70
N CYS A 510 19.92 4.61 2.91
CA CYS A 510 21.01 5.02 2.04
C CYS A 510 22.19 5.71 2.75
N VAL A 511 22.63 5.20 3.90
CA VAL A 511 23.68 5.78 4.78
C VAL A 511 24.89 6.24 3.98
N LYS A 512 25.43 5.35 3.12
CA LYS A 512 26.59 5.67 2.27
C LYS A 512 26.35 6.86 1.34
N LYS A 513 25.15 6.97 0.76
CA LYS A 513 24.80 8.09 -0.14
C LYS A 513 24.68 9.40 0.64
N VAL A 514 24.08 9.37 1.84
CA VAL A 514 23.99 10.54 2.71
C VAL A 514 25.38 11.02 3.10
N ALA A 515 26.25 10.13 3.60
CA ALA A 515 27.63 10.46 3.97
C ALA A 515 28.46 11.05 2.83
N GLN A 516 28.26 10.55 1.60
CA GLN A 516 29.00 11.00 0.42
C GLN A 516 28.48 12.31 -0.18
N ARG A 517 27.17 12.59 -0.06
CA ARG A 517 26.50 13.68 -0.80
C ARG A 517 26.17 14.89 0.06
N LEU A 518 25.96 14.69 1.36
CA LEU A 518 25.52 15.74 2.26
C LEU A 518 26.63 16.07 3.28
N THR A 519 27.00 17.34 3.34
CA THR A 519 27.83 17.88 4.42
C THR A 519 26.97 18.08 5.67
N ALA A 520 27.61 18.22 6.83
CA ALA A 520 26.92 18.47 8.11
C ALA A 520 25.92 19.65 8.05
N THR A 521 26.24 20.69 7.28
CA THR A 521 25.38 21.88 7.09
C THR A 521 24.14 21.64 6.23
N LEU A 522 24.11 20.54 5.46
CA LEU A 522 22.97 20.17 4.60
C LEU A 522 22.06 19.12 5.25
N LEU A 523 22.42 18.63 6.45
CA LEU A 523 21.61 17.72 7.25
C LEU A 523 20.65 18.50 8.16
N PRO A 524 19.49 17.92 8.52
CA PRO A 524 18.57 18.54 9.46
C PRO A 524 19.24 18.77 10.82
N ARG A 525 18.91 19.90 11.47
CA ARG A 525 19.27 20.06 12.89
C ARG A 525 18.34 19.19 13.72
N LEU A 526 18.92 18.25 14.44
CA LEU A 526 18.19 17.34 15.31
C LEU A 526 17.74 18.06 16.57
N SER A 527 16.50 17.83 16.97
CA SER A 527 15.92 18.44 18.17
C SER A 527 16.16 17.59 19.41
N SER A 528 16.43 18.24 20.55
CA SER A 528 16.39 17.62 21.87
C SER A 528 14.96 17.32 22.34
N GLU A 529 13.96 17.89 21.67
CA GLU A 529 12.54 17.71 21.97
C GLU A 529 11.86 16.65 21.08
N ALA A 530 12.61 15.96 20.22
CA ALA A 530 12.08 14.85 19.44
C ALA A 530 11.60 13.73 20.39
N ARG A 531 10.39 13.22 20.14
CA ARG A 531 9.73 12.17 20.93
C ARG A 531 9.17 11.12 20.00
N SER A 532 9.23 9.87 20.42
CA SER A 532 8.68 8.72 19.70
C SER A 532 7.44 8.20 20.42
N PHE A 533 6.55 7.55 19.66
CA PHE A 533 5.50 6.70 20.23
C PHE A 533 6.09 5.44 20.87
N TRP A 534 7.19 4.92 20.31
CA TRP A 534 7.78 3.65 20.71
C TRP A 534 8.69 3.82 21.92
N ASN A 535 8.24 3.44 23.11
CA ASN A 535 9.09 3.40 24.29
C ASN A 535 9.99 2.14 24.32
N ASP A 536 11.12 2.21 25.03
CA ASP A 536 12.02 1.05 25.20
C ASP A 536 11.38 -0.08 26.05
N THR A 537 10.32 0.22 26.79
CA THR A 537 9.61 -0.74 27.65
C THR A 537 8.47 -1.52 26.97
N GLN A 538 8.15 -1.23 25.70
CA GLN A 538 7.19 -2.01 24.91
C GLN A 538 7.85 -3.07 24.00
N GLN A 539 9.17 -3.22 24.07
CA GLN A 539 9.96 -4.11 23.21
C GLN A 539 10.06 -5.54 23.77
#